data_AF-A0A914K5A2-F1
#
_entry.id   AF-A0A914K5A2-F1
#
_cell.length_a   1.000
_cell.length_b   1.000
_cell.length_c   1.000
_cell.angle_alpha   90.00
_cell.angle_beta   90.00
_cell.angle_gamma   90.00
#
_symmetry.space_group_name_H-M   'P 1'
#
loop_
_entity.id
_entity.type
_entity.pdbx_description
1 polymer ?
#
loop_
_entity_poly.entity_id
_entity_poly.type
_entity_poly.pdbx_seq_one_letter_code
_entity_poly.pdbx_strand_id
1 'polypeptide(L)'
;MILQGQKFCSQILFIRFRATYHQKKTSWIGQKWRRFMLQYPRAPLYGVLAFCVSGLFIPYIGFIHKYMTLSKEEFLVYRENYNAVVRNRQKHGSDLYIPFFTTNKANDSTKE
;
A
#
# COMPACT_ATOMS: atom_id res chain seq x y z
N MET A 1 -46.46 21.71 -66.73
CA MET A 1 -45.83 20.38 -66.49
C MET A 1 -44.47 20.64 -65.87
N ILE A 2 -44.41 20.94 -64.57
CA ILE A 2 -44.01 20.03 -63.49
C ILE A 2 -42.77 19.21 -63.85
N LEU A 3 -41.62 19.53 -63.27
CA LEU A 3 -40.99 18.66 -62.25
C LEU A 3 -39.81 19.37 -61.57
N GLN A 4 -39.86 19.33 -60.25
CA GLN A 4 -38.86 19.89 -59.35
C GLN A 4 -37.55 19.10 -59.42
N GLY A 5 -36.45 19.79 -59.71
CA GLY A 5 -35.10 19.27 -59.49
C GLY A 5 -34.74 19.37 -58.02
N GLN A 6 -34.85 18.25 -57.32
CA GLN A 6 -34.57 18.12 -55.89
C GLN A 6 -33.15 18.56 -55.50
N LYS A 7 -33.07 19.35 -54.43
CA LYS A 7 -31.85 19.64 -53.69
C LYS A 7 -31.40 18.37 -52.95
N PHE A 8 -30.41 17.67 -53.47
CA PHE A 8 -29.69 16.67 -52.68
C PHE A 8 -28.76 17.39 -51.71
N CYS A 9 -29.28 17.69 -50.52
CA CYS A 9 -28.50 18.06 -49.35
C CYS A 9 -27.61 16.86 -49.02
N SER A 10 -26.30 17.00 -49.24
CA SER A 10 -25.31 15.99 -48.88
C SER A 10 -25.25 15.92 -47.35
N GLN A 11 -26.01 14.99 -46.78
CA GLN A 11 -25.87 14.56 -45.39
C GLN A 11 -24.50 13.88 -45.29
N ILE A 12 -23.49 14.63 -44.89
CA ILE A 12 -22.19 14.08 -44.49
C ILE A 12 -22.47 13.26 -43.22
N LEU A 13 -22.69 11.98 -43.44
CA LEU A 13 -22.87 10.98 -42.40
C LEU A 13 -21.54 10.91 -41.64
N PHE A 14 -21.48 11.59 -40.50
CA PHE A 14 -20.35 11.45 -39.56
C PHE A 14 -20.39 10.04 -39.00
N ILE A 15 -19.82 9.09 -39.74
CA ILE A 15 -19.52 7.75 -39.24
C ILE A 15 -18.40 7.95 -38.22
N ARG A 16 -18.77 8.12 -36.95
CA ARG A 16 -17.85 7.96 -35.83
C ARG A 16 -17.39 6.51 -35.83
N PHE A 17 -16.34 6.21 -36.59
CA PHE A 17 -15.55 5.01 -36.41
C PHE A 17 -14.86 5.11 -35.05
N ARG A 18 -15.60 4.79 -33.99
CA ARG A 18 -15.00 4.52 -32.69
C ARG A 18 -14.17 3.27 -32.89
N ALA A 19 -12.86 3.45 -33.00
CA ALA A 19 -11.85 2.42 -33.04
C ALA A 19 -12.08 1.38 -31.93
N THR A 20 -12.87 0.34 -32.21
CA THR A 20 -13.02 -0.86 -31.36
C THR A 20 -11.90 -1.83 -31.71
N TYR A 21 -10.65 -1.41 -31.52
CA TYR A 21 -9.53 -2.35 -31.54
C TYR A 21 -9.60 -3.18 -30.24
N HIS A 22 -9.97 -4.44 -30.40
CA HIS A 22 -9.90 -5.50 -29.41
C HIS A 22 -10.57 -5.19 -28.06
N GLN A 23 -11.91 -5.32 -28.00
CA GLN A 23 -12.55 -5.65 -26.73
C GLN A 23 -12.26 -7.12 -26.39
N LYS A 24 -11.03 -7.41 -25.97
CA LYS A 24 -10.73 -8.68 -25.30
C LYS A 24 -11.65 -8.73 -24.08
N LYS A 25 -12.47 -9.79 -23.97
CA LYS A 25 -13.38 -10.05 -22.85
C LYS A 25 -12.54 -10.30 -21.60
N THR A 26 -11.97 -9.23 -21.06
CA THR A 26 -11.05 -9.29 -19.91
C THR A 26 -11.87 -9.29 -18.64
N SER A 27 -11.39 -10.07 -17.67
CA SER A 27 -11.98 -10.37 -16.36
C SER A 27 -12.79 -9.21 -15.77
N TRP A 28 -13.94 -9.52 -15.18
CA TRP A 28 -14.81 -8.55 -14.49
C TRP A 28 -14.06 -7.66 -13.48
N ILE A 29 -12.99 -8.19 -12.86
CA ILE A 29 -12.07 -7.43 -12.01
C ILE A 29 -11.40 -6.29 -12.79
N GLY A 30 -10.91 -6.56 -14.00
CA GLY A 30 -10.19 -5.60 -14.84
C GLY A 30 -11.06 -4.44 -15.32
N GLN A 31 -12.36 -4.67 -15.58
CA GLN A 31 -13.25 -3.60 -16.01
C GLN A 31 -13.58 -2.60 -14.88
N LYS A 32 -13.85 -3.10 -13.67
CA LYS A 32 -14.11 -2.23 -12.50
C LYS A 32 -12.86 -1.48 -12.08
N TRP A 33 -11.73 -2.18 -12.00
CA TRP A 33 -10.45 -1.58 -11.64
C TRP A 33 -9.99 -0.53 -12.67
N ARG A 34 -10.17 -0.82 -13.97
CA ARG A 34 -9.88 0.15 -15.04
C ARG A 34 -10.77 1.40 -14.94
N ARG A 35 -12.08 1.24 -14.69
CA ARG A 35 -12.98 2.38 -14.48
C ARG A 35 -12.59 3.19 -13.25
N PHE A 36 -12.22 2.52 -12.16
CA PHE A 36 -11.75 3.16 -10.93
C PHE A 36 -10.47 3.97 -11.16
N MET A 37 -9.46 3.41 -11.83
CA MET A 37 -8.22 4.13 -12.14
C MET A 37 -8.42 5.32 -13.08
N LEU A 38 -9.34 5.21 -14.05
CA LEU A 38 -9.69 6.32 -14.94
C LEU A 38 -10.50 7.41 -14.22
N GLN A 39 -11.37 7.03 -13.29
CA GLN A 39 -12.18 7.96 -12.49
C GLN A 39 -11.35 8.65 -11.40
N TYR A 40 -10.36 7.95 -10.83
CA TYR A 40 -9.51 8.43 -9.75
C TYR A 40 -8.02 8.24 -10.10
N PRO A 41 -7.42 9.13 -10.92
CA PRO A 41 -6.02 9.02 -11.32
C PRO A 41 -5.03 9.14 -10.15
N ARG A 42 -5.47 9.70 -9.02
CA ARG A 42 -4.66 9.83 -7.79
C ARG A 42 -4.79 8.64 -6.82
N ALA A 43 -5.70 7.70 -7.08
CA ALA A 43 -5.87 6.52 -6.22
C ALA A 43 -4.59 5.70 -5.97
N PRO A 44 -3.74 5.40 -6.97
CA PRO A 44 -2.51 4.64 -6.70
C PRO A 44 -1.54 5.41 -5.79
N LEU A 45 -1.49 6.75 -5.90
CA LEU A 45 -0.67 7.59 -5.02
C LEU A 45 -1.10 7.45 -3.55
N TYR A 46 -2.40 7.50 -3.27
CA TYR A 46 -2.92 7.26 -1.92
C TYR A 46 -2.70 5.83 -1.45
N GLY A 47 -2.77 4.84 -2.35
CA GLY A 47 -2.47 3.44 -2.03
C GLY A 47 -1.03 3.24 -1.59
N VAL A 48 -0.07 3.79 -2.33
CA VAL A 48 1.36 3.75 -1.96
C VAL A 48 1.60 4.53 -0.68
N LEU A 49 0.99 5.71 -0.53
CA LEU A 49 1.12 6.49 0.70
C LEU A 49 0.58 5.72 1.91
N ALA A 50 -0.58 5.09 1.80
CA ALA A 50 -1.15 4.25 2.85
C ALA A 50 -0.23 3.08 3.20
N PHE A 51 0.37 2.45 2.20
CA PHE A 51 1.34 1.38 2.40
C PHE A 51 2.59 1.87 3.15
N CYS A 52 3.19 2.99 2.73
CA CYS A 52 4.34 3.59 3.40
C CYS A 52 4.00 4.00 4.85
N VAL A 53 2.83 4.62 5.06
CA VAL A 53 2.34 5.01 6.38
C VAL A 53 2.15 3.78 7.27
N SER A 54 1.59 2.69 6.72
CA SER A 54 1.42 1.44 7.48
C SER A 54 2.77 0.88 7.96
N GLY A 55 3.82 0.98 7.14
CA GLY A 55 5.18 0.60 7.50
C GLY A 55 5.74 1.37 8.71
N LEU A 56 5.39 2.65 8.86
CA LEU A 56 5.78 3.46 10.02
C LEU A 56 5.11 2.99 11.32
N PHE A 57 3.91 2.40 11.23
CA PHE A 57 3.17 1.93 12.40
C PHE A 57 3.59 0.54 12.87
N ILE A 58 4.15 -0.32 12.01
CA ILE A 58 4.60 -1.68 12.35
C ILE A 58 5.41 -1.75 13.67
N PRO A 59 6.47 -0.94 13.89
CA PRO A 59 7.26 -1.04 15.12
C PRO A 59 6.48 -0.67 16.39
N TYR A 60 5.42 0.13 16.27
CA TYR A 60 4.58 0.55 17.40
C TYR A 60 3.53 -0.49 17.77
N ILE A 61 3.07 -1.32 16.84
CA ILE A 61 2.00 -2.31 17.09
C ILE A 61 2.39 -3.27 18.23
N GLY A 62 3.63 -3.78 18.23
CA GLY A 62 4.10 -4.68 19.29
C GLY A 62 4.15 -4.00 20.67
N PHE A 63 4.54 -2.72 20.71
CA PHE A 63 4.58 -1.93 21.94
C PHE A 63 3.18 -1.65 22.49
N ILE A 64 2.24 -1.27 21.61
CA ILE A 64 0.83 -1.05 21.95
C ILE A 64 0.19 -2.33 22.46
N HIS A 65 0.45 -3.47 21.81
CA HIS A 65 -0.04 -4.77 22.27
C HIS A 65 0.41 -5.04 23.71
N LYS A 66 1.71 -4.85 24.02
CA LYS A 66 2.23 -5.05 25.38
C LYS A 66 1.63 -4.08 26.40
N TYR A 67 1.40 -2.83 26.01
CA TYR A 67 0.71 -1.84 26.85
C TYR A 67 -0.72 -2.25 27.19
N MET A 68 -1.46 -2.82 26.24
CA MET A 68 -2.84 -3.26 26.46
C MET A 68 -2.95 -4.56 27.26
N THR A 69 -1.95 -5.45 27.17
CA THR A 69 -2.01 -6.78 27.81
C THR A 69 -1.37 -6.85 29.21
N LEU A 70 -0.41 -5.99 29.53
CA LEU A 70 0.33 -6.05 30.79
C LEU A 70 -0.32 -5.19 31.87
N SER A 71 -0.11 -5.55 33.14
CA SER A 71 -0.43 -4.66 34.25
C SER A 71 0.51 -3.44 34.26
N LYS A 72 0.10 -2.37 34.96
CA LYS A 72 0.85 -1.10 34.98
C LYS A 72 2.30 -1.29 35.48
N GLU A 73 2.49 -2.12 36.49
CA GLU A 73 3.80 -2.38 37.09
C GLU A 73 4.69 -3.18 36.14
N GLU A 74 4.17 -4.25 35.54
CA GLU A 74 4.88 -5.06 34.56
C GLU A 74 5.24 -4.25 33.30
N PHE A 75 4.37 -3.33 32.90
CA PHE A 75 4.66 -2.45 31.76
C PHE A 75 5.79 -1.46 32.06
N LEU A 76 5.89 -0.94 33.30
CA LEU A 76 7.00 -0.07 33.69
C LEU A 76 8.34 -0.81 33.61
N VAL A 77 8.39 -2.03 34.14
CA VAL A 77 9.57 -2.90 34.05
C VAL A 77 9.92 -3.23 32.59
N TYR A 78 8.92 -3.58 31.78
CA TYR A 78 9.10 -3.81 30.34
C TYR A 78 9.70 -2.58 29.63
N ARG A 79 9.19 -1.38 29.94
CA ARG A 79 9.67 -0.12 29.35
C ARG A 79 11.12 0.19 29.73
N GLU A 80 11.49 -0.03 30.98
CA GLU A 80 12.87 0.16 31.45
C GLU A 80 13.84 -0.80 30.76
N ASN A 81 13.47 -2.08 30.67
CA ASN A 81 14.27 -3.09 29.96
C ASN A 81 14.42 -2.74 28.47
N TYR A 82 13.32 -2.34 27.81
CA TYR A 82 13.37 -1.91 26.42
C TYR A 82 14.31 -0.72 26.22
N ASN A 83 14.23 0.30 27.08
CA ASN A 83 15.10 1.48 27.02
C ASN A 83 16.57 1.14 27.27
N ALA A 84 16.86 0.22 28.20
CA ALA A 84 18.21 -0.24 28.46
C ALA A 84 18.83 -0.91 27.21
N VAL A 85 18.06 -1.76 26.54
CA VAL A 85 18.48 -2.41 25.28
C VAL A 85 18.72 -1.37 24.18
N VAL A 86 17.80 -0.42 23.99
CA VAL A 86 17.97 0.67 23.00
C VAL A 86 19.22 1.50 23.29
N ARG A 87 19.47 1.83 24.56
CA ARG A 87 20.67 2.57 24.97
C ARG A 87 21.95 1.78 24.70
N ASN A 88 21.94 0.47 24.93
CA ASN A 88 23.08 -0.39 24.63
C ASN A 88 23.36 -0.44 23.12
N ARG A 89 22.31 -0.53 22.29
CA ARG A 89 22.42 -0.45 20.82
C ARG A 89 23.04 0.87 20.36
N GLN A 90 22.55 1.98 20.89
CA GLN A 90 23.06 3.32 20.53
C GLN A 90 24.51 3.53 20.95
N LYS A 91 24.89 3.04 22.15
CA LYS A 91 26.21 3.31 22.73
C LYS A 91 27.29 2.35 22.22
N HIS A 92 26.97 1.08 22.03
CA HIS A 92 27.97 0.04 21.73
C HIS A 92 27.80 -0.58 20.35
N GLY A 93 26.73 -0.25 19.61
CA GLY A 93 26.41 -0.91 18.34
C GLY A 93 26.08 -2.40 18.48
N SER A 94 26.00 -2.91 19.71
CA SER A 94 25.60 -4.29 20.00
C SER A 94 24.11 -4.45 19.76
N ASP A 95 23.69 -5.61 19.25
CA ASP A 95 22.26 -5.95 19.07
C ASP A 95 21.51 -5.05 18.05
N LEU A 96 22.22 -4.57 17.02
CA LEU A 96 21.64 -3.80 15.92
C LEU A 96 20.61 -4.67 15.18
N TYR A 97 19.35 -4.25 15.19
CA TYR A 97 18.31 -4.94 14.42
C TYR A 97 18.52 -4.65 12.94
N ILE A 98 19.21 -5.57 12.26
CA ILE A 98 19.33 -5.56 10.81
C ILE A 98 18.21 -6.47 10.29
N PRO A 99 17.16 -5.94 9.63
CA PRO A 99 16.19 -6.80 8.99
C PRO A 99 16.97 -7.71 8.03
N PHE A 100 16.71 -9.03 8.10
CA PHE A 100 17.38 -10.10 7.34
C PHE A 100 18.74 -10.61 7.85
N PHE A 101 19.36 -9.98 8.87
CA PHE A 101 20.61 -10.45 9.49
C PHE A 101 20.48 -10.48 11.01
N THR A 102 19.59 -11.32 11.54
CA THR A 102 19.51 -11.54 12.99
C THR A 102 20.48 -12.65 13.39
N THR A 103 21.71 -12.29 13.76
CA THR A 103 22.55 -13.19 14.56
C THR A 103 21.99 -13.18 15.98
N ASN A 104 21.20 -14.20 16.33
CA ASN A 104 20.72 -14.43 17.70
C ASN A 104 21.88 -14.86 18.61
N LYS A 105 22.83 -13.95 18.89
CA LYS A 105 23.90 -14.19 19.87
C LYS A 105 23.40 -14.12 21.32
N ALA A 106 22.22 -13.55 21.54
CA ALA A 106 21.63 -13.43 22.88
C ALA A 106 21.14 -14.76 23.48
N ASN A 107 21.03 -15.84 22.67
CA ASN A 107 20.57 -17.15 23.14
C ASN A 107 21.70 -18.13 23.50
N ASP A 108 22.96 -17.77 23.25
CA ASP A 108 24.11 -18.66 23.50
C ASP A 108 24.71 -18.49 24.91
N SER A 109 24.46 -17.36 25.59
CA SER A 109 24.98 -17.12 26.95
C SER A 109 24.16 -17.76 28.09
N THR A 110 23.10 -18.51 27.76
CA THR A 110 22.20 -19.15 28.74
C THR A 110 22.33 -20.68 28.75
N LYS A 111 23.41 -21.22 28.16
CA LYS A 111 23.67 -22.66 28.05
C LYS A 111 24.97 -23.13 28.74
N GLU A 112 25.48 -22.35 29.69
CA GLU A 112 26.57 -22.79 30.58
C GLU A 112 26.07 -22.97 32.00
#